data_AF-A0A6P3V376-F1
#
_entry.id   AF-A0A6P3V376-F1
#
_cell.length_a   1.000
_cell.length_b   1.000
_cell.length_c   1.000
_cell.angle_alpha   90.00
_cell.angle_beta   90.00
_cell.angle_gamma   90.00
#
_symmetry.space_group_name_H-M   'P 1'
#
loop_
_entity.id
_entity.type
_entity.pdbx_description
1 polymer ?
#
loop_
_entity_poly.entity_id
_entity_poly.type
_entity_poly.pdbx_seq_one_letter_code
_entity_poly.pdbx_strand_id
1 'polypeptide(L)'
;MIESITLELRPRLQICNVFIHLKKKVNSTGATVKLSKESIKITIENNTKTFLTKFVKLIPDSLSTLNVTSNWICFRVQTISDPVFGSFKTQIITNPAFNVNSLNDSFKTTELFNTGKCRIMCACCENIVSKNMYIKRILPLPDMNYDSSEWFCCKHNHSNTMHNLIPSESEIFYGPLFFIIHSNLLNHNLKIDENVVICNRCLQYLGKILPDNSLKLWNCAVDYNLLSNSQSKTATDPFNDFLLAIKTSMIGMIGEEIILQCFIGKEIQSLILKPMDWHLNLMIEPKEMSDDNIVTLQRISVVKVLYKYETDKNIIDSVNKSYCEVSFSVIRAGLEHLLASTKRFPRLHRTVTDYYIGHICLENFTDNT
;
A
#
# COMPACT_ATOMS: atom_id res chain seq x y z
N MET A 1 29.97 7.74 2.75
CA MET A 1 30.43 6.95 1.58
C MET A 1 29.24 6.32 0.87
N ILE A 2 28.60 5.32 1.48
CA ILE A 2 27.38 4.67 0.98
C ILE A 2 26.14 5.39 1.54
N GLU A 3 25.12 5.53 0.72
CA GLU A 3 23.82 6.13 1.07
C GLU A 3 22.77 5.05 1.36
N SER A 4 22.70 4.02 0.51
CA SER A 4 21.82 2.86 0.73
C SER A 4 22.37 1.59 0.09
N ILE A 5 21.95 0.43 0.57
CA ILE A 5 22.26 -0.89 0.00
C ILE A 5 20.98 -1.73 -0.08
N THR A 6 20.76 -2.39 -1.21
CA THR A 6 19.63 -3.29 -1.40
C THR A 6 20.11 -4.60 -2.02
N LEU A 7 19.86 -5.70 -1.33
CA LEU A 7 20.08 -7.05 -1.83
C LEU A 7 18.71 -7.65 -2.18
N GLU A 8 18.47 -7.90 -3.46
CA GLU A 8 17.29 -8.64 -3.94
C GLU A 8 17.60 -10.13 -3.96
N LEU A 9 17.06 -10.87 -2.98
CA LEU A 9 17.28 -12.31 -2.85
C LEU A 9 16.30 -13.09 -3.72
N ARG A 10 16.84 -14.03 -4.50
CA ARG A 10 16.06 -15.01 -5.27
C ARG A 10 16.51 -16.42 -4.87
N PRO A 11 16.05 -16.95 -3.72
CA PRO A 11 16.53 -18.23 -3.18
C PRO A 11 16.44 -19.39 -4.18
N ARG A 12 15.34 -19.45 -4.96
CA ARG A 12 15.13 -20.49 -5.99
C ARG A 12 16.18 -20.45 -7.09
N LEU A 13 16.55 -19.25 -7.53
CA LEU A 13 17.59 -19.05 -8.54
C LEU A 13 19.00 -19.13 -7.95
N GLN A 14 19.11 -19.22 -6.62
CA GLN A 14 20.37 -19.16 -5.88
C GLN A 14 21.22 -17.93 -6.24
N ILE A 15 20.54 -16.81 -6.49
CA ILE A 15 21.19 -15.53 -6.80
C ILE A 15 20.70 -14.42 -5.87
N CYS A 16 21.59 -13.47 -5.66
CA CYS A 16 21.34 -12.20 -5.01
C CYS A 16 21.78 -11.08 -5.96
N ASN A 17 20.87 -10.18 -6.32
CA ASN A 17 21.24 -8.96 -7.03
C ASN A 17 21.52 -7.86 -6.01
N VAL A 18 22.69 -7.24 -6.07
CA VAL A 18 23.16 -6.25 -5.11
C VAL A 18 23.18 -4.88 -5.78
N PHE A 19 22.55 -3.91 -5.13
CA PHE A 19 22.50 -2.51 -5.56
C PHE A 19 22.98 -1.61 -4.43
N ILE A 20 24.04 -0.84 -4.67
CA ILE A 20 24.62 0.06 -3.68
C ILE A 20 24.60 1.47 -4.26
N HIS A 21 23.98 2.38 -3.53
CA HIS A 21 23.93 3.80 -3.85
C HIS A 21 24.97 4.55 -3.04
N LEU A 22 25.73 5.42 -3.71
CA LEU A 22 26.84 6.17 -3.15
C LEU A 22 26.47 7.65 -3.01
N LYS A 23 26.94 8.30 -1.94
CA LYS A 23 26.74 9.75 -1.73
C LYS A 23 27.45 10.61 -2.78
N LYS A 24 28.51 10.09 -3.40
CA LYS A 24 29.31 10.77 -4.41
C LYS A 24 29.53 9.85 -5.61
N LYS A 25 29.80 10.45 -6.77
CA LYS A 25 30.19 9.70 -7.96
C LYS A 25 31.58 9.11 -7.75
N VAL A 26 31.77 7.88 -8.20
CA VAL A 26 33.04 7.14 -8.07
C VAL A 26 33.41 6.55 -9.41
N ASN A 27 34.70 6.60 -9.75
CA ASN A 27 35.23 5.97 -10.95
C ASN A 27 35.33 4.45 -10.76
N SER A 28 35.16 3.68 -11.83
CA SER A 28 35.19 2.20 -11.79
C SER A 28 36.47 1.62 -11.19
N THR A 29 37.61 2.31 -11.32
CA THR A 29 38.91 1.88 -10.78
C THR A 29 39.07 2.11 -9.28
N GLY A 30 38.19 2.90 -8.66
CA GLY A 30 38.27 3.28 -7.24
C GLY A 30 37.48 2.40 -6.28
N ALA A 31 36.70 1.43 -6.79
CA ALA A 31 35.81 0.60 -5.99
C ALA A 31 36.20 -0.88 -6.09
N THR A 32 36.40 -1.53 -4.94
CA THR A 32 36.65 -2.98 -4.86
C THR A 32 35.58 -3.66 -4.00
N VAL A 33 35.16 -4.84 -4.45
CA VAL A 33 34.17 -5.66 -3.76
C VAL A 33 34.82 -6.98 -3.39
N LYS A 34 34.82 -7.32 -2.11
CA LYS A 34 35.24 -8.62 -1.60
C LYS A 34 34.06 -9.34 -0.97
N LEU A 35 33.84 -10.57 -1.41
CA LEU A 35 32.77 -11.42 -0.88
C LEU A 35 33.33 -12.37 0.16
N SER A 36 32.56 -12.60 1.20
CA SER A 36 32.76 -13.66 2.18
C SER A 36 31.43 -14.35 2.41
N LYS A 37 31.46 -15.52 3.05
CA LYS A 37 30.27 -16.36 3.23
C LYS A 37 29.08 -15.63 3.88
N GLU A 38 29.36 -14.69 4.78
CA GLU A 38 28.33 -13.97 5.55
C GLU A 38 28.54 -12.44 5.50
N SER A 39 29.34 -11.94 4.54
CA SER A 39 29.52 -10.50 4.40
C SER A 39 29.94 -10.05 3.01
N ILE A 40 29.61 -8.80 2.71
CA ILE A 40 30.03 -8.07 1.53
C ILE A 40 30.89 -6.90 2.00
N LYS A 41 32.15 -6.88 1.61
CA LYS A 41 33.09 -5.78 1.93
C LYS A 41 33.28 -4.91 0.70
N ILE A 42 33.03 -3.62 0.85
CA ILE A 42 33.16 -2.60 -0.18
C ILE A 42 34.24 -1.62 0.25
N THR A 43 35.29 -1.48 -0.57
CA THR A 43 36.33 -0.48 -0.36
C THR A 43 36.29 0.55 -1.48
N ILE A 44 36.14 1.83 -1.11
CA ILE A 44 36.15 2.98 -2.02
C ILE A 44 37.19 3.98 -1.51
N GLU A 45 38.19 4.31 -2.33
CA GLU A 45 39.20 5.35 -2.00
C GLU A 45 39.76 5.21 -0.57
N ASN A 46 40.14 3.99 -0.19
CA ASN A 46 40.64 3.57 1.14
C ASN A 46 39.64 3.50 2.29
N ASN A 47 38.38 3.91 2.09
CA ASN A 47 37.31 3.71 3.07
C ASN A 47 36.65 2.36 2.85
N THR A 48 36.58 1.53 3.89
CA THR A 48 36.02 0.19 3.81
C THR A 48 34.77 0.08 4.66
N LYS A 49 33.67 -0.37 4.05
CA LYS A 49 32.43 -0.71 4.75
C LYS A 49 32.09 -2.18 4.52
N THR A 50 31.73 -2.87 5.58
CA THR A 50 31.40 -4.29 5.60
C THR A 50 29.92 -4.47 5.93
N PHE A 51 29.20 -5.18 5.09
CA PHE A 51 27.78 -5.49 5.26
C PHE A 51 27.63 -6.95 5.65
N LEU A 52 27.09 -7.21 6.84
CA LEU A 52 26.83 -8.56 7.33
C LEU A 52 25.50 -9.08 6.77
N THR A 53 25.52 -10.27 6.19
CA THR A 53 24.37 -10.91 5.53
C THR A 53 23.81 -12.05 6.39
N LYS A 54 23.37 -11.77 7.62
CA LYS A 54 22.94 -12.80 8.60
C LYS A 54 21.91 -13.82 8.06
N PHE A 55 21.06 -13.37 7.14
CA PHE A 55 19.94 -14.16 6.62
C PHE A 55 20.26 -14.94 5.33
N VAL A 56 21.45 -14.78 4.75
CA VAL A 56 21.84 -15.49 3.53
C VAL A 56 23.34 -15.78 3.51
N LYS A 57 23.68 -17.00 3.12
CA LYS A 57 25.08 -17.39 2.92
C LYS A 57 25.46 -17.20 1.45
N LEU A 58 26.46 -16.38 1.21
CA LEU A 58 27.00 -16.09 -0.12
C LEU A 58 28.08 -17.12 -0.48
N ILE A 59 28.20 -17.43 -1.77
CA ILE A 59 29.35 -18.19 -2.28
C ILE A 59 30.51 -17.21 -2.52
N PRO A 60 31.66 -17.35 -1.84
CA PRO A 60 32.84 -16.54 -2.12
C PRO A 60 33.22 -16.61 -3.61
N ASP A 61 33.77 -15.52 -4.15
CA ASP A 61 34.24 -15.42 -5.53
C ASP A 61 33.19 -15.66 -6.65
N SER A 62 31.90 -15.74 -6.29
CA SER A 62 30.79 -15.87 -7.25
C SER A 62 30.29 -14.54 -7.83
N LEU A 63 31.08 -13.47 -7.65
CA LEU A 63 30.74 -12.13 -8.11
C LEU A 63 30.68 -12.09 -9.65
N SER A 64 29.55 -11.62 -10.18
CA SER A 64 29.32 -11.50 -11.62
C SER A 64 28.62 -10.19 -11.95
N THR A 65 28.69 -9.76 -13.21
CA THR A 65 27.99 -8.57 -13.72
C THR A 65 28.29 -7.28 -12.94
N LEU A 66 29.51 -7.13 -12.39
CA LEU A 66 29.90 -5.93 -11.67
C LEU A 66 29.89 -4.72 -12.60
N ASN A 67 29.07 -3.75 -12.24
CA ASN A 67 28.89 -2.51 -12.95
C ASN A 67 28.95 -1.34 -11.97
N VAL A 68 29.88 -0.41 -12.22
CA VAL A 68 30.04 0.82 -11.44
C VAL A 68 29.69 1.99 -12.36
N THR A 69 28.54 2.61 -12.12
CA THR A 69 28.03 3.71 -12.97
C THR A 69 27.63 4.90 -12.12
N SER A 70 28.30 6.04 -12.34
CA SER A 70 28.08 7.27 -11.58
C SER A 70 28.19 7.05 -10.07
N ASN A 71 27.06 6.93 -9.39
CA ASN A 71 26.93 6.75 -7.94
C ASN A 71 26.32 5.39 -7.57
N TRP A 72 26.40 4.41 -8.48
CA TRP A 72 25.87 3.06 -8.27
C TRP A 72 26.97 2.01 -8.42
N ILE A 73 26.95 1.03 -7.52
CA ILE A 73 27.66 -0.25 -7.69
C ILE A 73 26.59 -1.33 -7.75
N CYS A 74 26.59 -2.11 -8.82
CA CYS A 74 25.64 -3.18 -9.05
C CYS A 74 26.39 -4.46 -9.40
N PHE A 75 26.00 -5.58 -8.82
CA PHE A 75 26.58 -6.88 -9.15
C PHE A 75 25.63 -7.98 -8.73
N ARG A 76 25.91 -9.20 -9.20
CA ARG A 76 25.20 -10.41 -8.84
C ARG A 76 26.13 -11.35 -8.09
N VAL A 77 25.59 -12.02 -7.09
CA VAL A 77 26.29 -13.00 -6.25
C VAL A 77 25.47 -14.29 -6.22
N GLN A 78 26.14 -15.45 -6.19
CA GLN A 78 25.46 -16.72 -5.95
C GLN A 78 25.29 -16.97 -4.45
N THR A 79 24.17 -17.57 -4.08
CA THR A 79 23.84 -17.91 -2.70
C THR A 79 23.89 -19.41 -2.49
N ILE A 80 24.34 -19.85 -1.31
CA ILE A 80 24.27 -21.27 -0.93
C ILE A 80 22.79 -21.66 -0.79
N SER A 81 22.42 -22.83 -1.30
CA SER A 81 21.06 -23.36 -1.20
C SER A 81 20.61 -23.45 0.25
N ASP A 82 19.45 -22.87 0.56
CA ASP A 82 18.80 -23.00 1.85
C ASP A 82 17.86 -24.22 1.81
N PRO A 83 18.00 -25.21 2.73
CA PRO A 83 17.10 -26.36 2.78
C PRO A 83 15.62 -25.98 2.98
N VAL A 84 15.33 -24.81 3.57
CA VAL A 84 13.94 -24.33 3.82
C VAL A 84 13.26 -23.83 2.55
N PHE A 85 14.01 -23.23 1.61
CA PHE A 85 13.44 -22.68 0.36
C PHE A 85 13.41 -23.68 -0.80
N GLY A 86 13.91 -24.91 -0.56
CA GLY A 86 13.93 -25.99 -1.53
C GLY A 86 14.94 -25.79 -2.66
N SER A 87 15.31 -26.89 -3.31
CA SER A 87 15.91 -26.83 -4.64
C SER A 87 14.80 -26.84 -5.70
N PHE A 88 15.13 -26.58 -6.97
CA PHE A 88 14.20 -26.81 -8.09
C PHE A 88 13.55 -28.22 -8.10
N LYS A 89 14.07 -29.18 -7.33
CA LYS A 89 13.62 -30.57 -7.26
C LYS A 89 12.52 -30.86 -6.23
N THR A 90 12.22 -29.94 -5.30
CA THR A 90 11.25 -30.20 -4.20
C THR A 90 10.25 -29.05 -4.10
N GLN A 91 9.05 -29.27 -4.65
CA GLN A 91 7.92 -28.35 -4.58
C GLN A 91 7.03 -28.71 -3.38
N ILE A 92 6.79 -27.76 -2.49
CA ILE A 92 5.52 -27.69 -1.76
C ILE A 92 4.98 -26.31 -2.07
N ILE A 93 3.96 -26.24 -2.92
CA ILE A 93 3.17 -25.01 -3.12
C ILE A 93 2.26 -24.91 -1.90
N THR A 94 2.79 -24.42 -0.79
CA THR A 94 1.93 -23.78 0.18
C THR A 94 1.56 -22.44 -0.45
N ASN A 95 0.35 -22.32 -1.01
CA ASN A 95 -0.32 -21.04 -0.95
C ASN A 95 -0.52 -20.81 0.54
N PRO A 96 0.24 -19.92 1.22
CA PRO A 96 -0.27 -19.44 2.49
C PRO A 96 -1.61 -18.82 2.11
N ALA A 97 -2.70 -19.49 2.49
CA ALA A 97 -4.00 -18.85 2.45
C ALA A 97 -3.78 -17.54 3.19
N PHE A 98 -3.89 -16.41 2.47
CA PHE A 98 -3.77 -15.10 3.07
C PHE A 98 -4.80 -15.09 4.18
N ASN A 99 -4.32 -15.21 5.41
CA ASN A 99 -5.21 -15.28 6.53
C ASN A 99 -5.62 -13.84 6.79
N VAL A 100 -6.71 -13.44 6.14
CA VAL A 100 -7.39 -12.16 6.32
C VAL A 100 -7.87 -11.97 7.76
N ASN A 101 -7.59 -12.91 8.67
CA ASN A 101 -7.82 -12.80 10.11
C ASN A 101 -7.05 -11.65 10.80
N SER A 102 -6.16 -10.92 10.13
CA SER A 102 -5.61 -9.66 10.66
C SER A 102 -6.52 -8.43 10.46
N LEU A 103 -7.67 -8.57 9.77
CA LEU A 103 -8.70 -7.52 9.73
C LEU A 103 -9.44 -7.31 11.07
N ASN A 104 -9.03 -8.04 12.12
CA ASN A 104 -9.57 -7.91 13.47
C ASN A 104 -9.24 -6.58 14.16
N ASP A 105 -8.35 -5.74 13.61
CA ASP A 105 -8.14 -4.39 14.14
C ASP A 105 -9.18 -3.36 13.65
N SER A 106 -10.07 -3.69 12.71
CA SER A 106 -11.21 -2.81 12.35
C SER A 106 -12.38 -2.88 13.35
N PHE A 107 -12.31 -3.81 14.32
CA PHE A 107 -13.35 -4.03 15.33
C PHE A 107 -13.16 -3.24 16.64
N LYS A 108 -12.58 -2.04 16.58
CA LYS A 108 -12.78 -0.98 17.61
C LYS A 108 -13.81 0.08 17.20
N THR A 109 -14.56 -0.16 16.12
CA THR A 109 -15.68 0.74 15.73
C THR A 109 -16.90 0.56 16.65
N THR A 110 -16.87 -0.45 17.53
CA THR A 110 -17.85 -0.72 18.59
C THR A 110 -17.89 0.36 19.69
N GLU A 111 -16.91 1.25 19.79
CA GLU A 111 -16.92 2.35 20.77
C GLU A 111 -17.81 3.53 20.36
N LEU A 112 -18.25 3.59 19.10
CA LEU A 112 -19.28 4.56 18.63
C LEU A 112 -20.70 4.16 19.07
N PHE A 113 -20.89 2.95 19.62
CA PHE A 113 -22.18 2.53 20.14
C PHE A 113 -22.52 3.25 21.46
N ASN A 114 -23.76 3.72 21.55
CA ASN A 114 -24.42 4.17 22.79
C ASN A 114 -23.88 5.43 23.48
N THR A 115 -23.00 6.21 22.85
CA THR A 115 -22.40 7.38 23.49
C THR A 115 -22.84 8.69 22.85
N GLY A 116 -24.02 9.19 23.22
CA GLY A 116 -24.40 10.58 22.99
C GLY A 116 -24.48 11.03 21.51
N LYS A 117 -24.46 12.36 21.31
CA LYS A 117 -24.47 12.98 19.98
C LYS A 117 -23.05 13.03 19.42
N CYS A 118 -22.85 12.76 18.13
CA CYS A 118 -21.55 12.91 17.48
C CYS A 118 -21.63 13.84 16.26
N ARG A 119 -20.45 14.24 15.77
CA ARG A 119 -20.26 15.06 14.58
C ARG A 119 -19.12 14.50 13.74
N ILE A 120 -19.23 14.66 12.43
CA ILE A 120 -18.16 14.38 11.49
C ILE A 120 -17.42 15.69 11.20
N MET A 121 -16.09 15.62 11.20
CA MET A 121 -15.19 16.74 10.94
C MET A 121 -14.26 16.40 9.79
N CYS A 122 -13.83 17.39 9.03
CA CYS A 122 -12.78 17.21 8.03
C CYS A 122 -11.44 16.97 8.75
N ALA A 123 -10.76 15.86 8.43
CA ALA A 123 -9.49 15.51 9.07
C ALA A 123 -8.35 16.50 8.77
N CYS A 124 -8.47 17.30 7.71
CA CYS A 124 -7.45 18.25 7.31
C CYS A 124 -7.56 19.60 8.04
N CYS A 125 -8.76 20.08 8.34
CA CYS A 125 -8.97 21.43 8.87
C CYS A 125 -9.96 21.52 10.05
N GLU A 126 -10.37 20.36 10.57
CA GLU A 126 -11.29 20.17 11.69
C GLU A 126 -12.66 20.84 11.49
N ASN A 127 -12.98 21.24 10.26
CA ASN A 127 -14.26 21.88 9.96
C ASN A 127 -15.38 20.86 10.14
N ILE A 128 -16.42 21.21 10.90
CA ILE A 128 -17.57 20.32 11.14
C ILE A 128 -18.38 20.23 9.86
N VAL A 129 -18.51 19.02 9.30
CA VAL A 129 -19.16 18.77 8.01
C VAL A 129 -20.53 18.11 8.11
N SER A 130 -20.94 17.73 9.33
CA SER A 130 -22.26 17.16 9.59
C SER A 130 -23.09 17.98 10.58
N LYS A 131 -24.39 17.70 10.63
CA LYS A 131 -25.25 18.01 11.77
C LYS A 131 -24.87 17.13 12.98
N ASN A 132 -25.40 17.47 14.16
CA ASN A 132 -25.38 16.56 15.31
C ASN A 132 -26.14 15.28 14.93
N MET A 133 -25.49 14.13 14.98
CA MET A 133 -26.12 12.85 14.70
C MET A 133 -26.19 11.97 15.95
N TYR A 134 -27.17 11.07 15.96
CA TYR A 134 -27.32 10.05 16.98
C TYR A 134 -27.34 8.70 16.30
N ILE A 135 -26.24 7.96 16.41
CA ILE A 135 -26.05 6.68 15.73
C ILE A 135 -26.68 5.59 16.60
N LYS A 136 -27.73 4.95 16.07
CA LYS A 136 -28.40 3.81 16.71
C LYS A 136 -27.82 2.47 16.26
N ARG A 137 -27.34 2.40 15.01
CA ARG A 137 -26.94 1.14 14.39
C ARG A 137 -25.82 1.37 13.38
N ILE A 138 -24.81 0.49 13.42
CA ILE A 138 -23.73 0.43 12.44
C ILE A 138 -23.79 -0.96 11.81
N LEU A 139 -23.89 -1.04 10.48
CA LEU A 139 -23.98 -2.29 9.74
C LEU A 139 -22.73 -2.46 8.86
N PRO A 140 -22.06 -3.61 8.87
CA PRO A 140 -20.94 -3.85 7.97
C PRO A 140 -21.41 -3.97 6.52
N LEU A 141 -20.61 -3.45 5.60
CA LEU A 141 -20.76 -3.70 4.16
C LEU A 141 -20.16 -5.08 3.82
N PRO A 142 -20.80 -5.86 2.93
CA PRO A 142 -20.33 -7.18 2.54
C PRO A 142 -19.08 -7.12 1.64
N ASP A 143 -18.92 -6.05 0.85
CA ASP A 143 -17.78 -5.85 -0.05
C ASP A 143 -17.32 -4.37 -0.09
N MET A 144 -16.07 -4.19 -0.48
CA MET A 144 -15.37 -2.94 -0.79
C MET A 144 -15.97 -2.21 -1.98
N ASN A 145 -16.46 -2.97 -2.96
CA ASN A 145 -17.18 -2.43 -4.11
C ASN A 145 -18.67 -2.39 -3.76
N TYR A 146 -19.07 -1.37 -3.00
CA TYR A 146 -20.47 -1.19 -2.67
C TYR A 146 -21.31 -0.98 -3.94
N ASP A 147 -22.11 -2.00 -4.26
CA ASP A 147 -23.24 -1.90 -5.19
C ASP A 147 -24.52 -2.30 -4.45
N SER A 148 -25.42 -1.33 -4.26
CA SER A 148 -26.70 -1.57 -3.59
C SER A 148 -27.60 -2.56 -4.34
N SER A 149 -27.35 -2.78 -5.63
CA SER A 149 -28.15 -3.65 -6.49
C SER A 149 -27.83 -5.14 -6.31
N GLU A 150 -26.68 -5.49 -5.74
CA GLU A 150 -26.21 -6.87 -5.57
C GLU A 150 -26.75 -7.56 -4.30
N TRP A 151 -27.42 -6.81 -3.43
CA TRP A 151 -27.76 -7.30 -2.09
C TRP A 151 -29.04 -8.13 -2.03
N PHE A 152 -29.83 -8.15 -3.10
CA PHE A 152 -31.11 -8.87 -3.15
C PHE A 152 -31.09 -9.90 -4.28
N CYS A 153 -31.09 -11.20 -3.91
CA CYS A 153 -31.11 -12.31 -4.87
C CYS A 153 -32.41 -12.43 -5.69
N CYS A 154 -33.51 -11.78 -5.29
CA CYS A 154 -34.81 -11.93 -5.92
C CYS A 154 -35.49 -10.57 -6.16
N LYS A 155 -35.54 -10.11 -7.42
CA LYS A 155 -36.48 -9.06 -7.85
C LYS A 155 -37.89 -9.63 -7.82
N HIS A 156 -38.56 -9.56 -6.67
CA HIS A 156 -39.99 -9.91 -6.61
C HIS A 156 -40.78 -8.83 -7.37
N ASN A 157 -41.45 -9.26 -8.43
CA ASN A 157 -42.03 -8.44 -9.49
C ASN A 157 -43.35 -7.75 -9.06
N HIS A 158 -43.37 -7.14 -7.88
CA HIS A 158 -44.52 -6.38 -7.38
C HIS A 158 -44.02 -5.06 -6.81
N SER A 159 -44.27 -3.98 -7.55
CA SER A 159 -43.80 -2.60 -7.39
C SER A 159 -42.41 -2.31 -7.99
N ASN A 160 -42.35 -1.29 -8.85
CA ASN A 160 -41.18 -0.80 -9.58
C ASN A 160 -40.14 -0.10 -8.66
N THR A 161 -40.19 -0.36 -7.35
CA THR A 161 -39.33 0.25 -6.35
C THR A 161 -38.13 -0.67 -6.13
N MET A 162 -36.99 -0.30 -6.71
CA MET A 162 -35.72 -0.86 -6.26
C MET A 162 -35.59 -0.58 -4.76
N HIS A 163 -35.60 -1.63 -3.93
CA HIS A 163 -35.28 -1.50 -2.52
C HIS A 163 -33.76 -1.29 -2.40
N ASN A 164 -33.29 -0.09 -2.71
CA ASN A 164 -31.90 0.27 -2.43
C ASN A 164 -31.73 0.33 -0.92
N LEU A 165 -30.71 -0.37 -0.40
CA LEU A 165 -30.33 -0.28 1.00
C LEU A 165 -29.69 1.09 1.23
N ILE A 166 -30.52 2.03 1.71
CA ILE A 166 -30.14 3.39 2.08
C ILE A 166 -30.07 3.47 3.61
N PRO A 167 -28.96 3.93 4.22
CA PRO A 167 -28.89 4.11 5.66
C PRO A 167 -29.86 5.21 6.10
N SER A 168 -30.61 5.00 7.18
CA SER A 168 -31.37 6.09 7.83
C SER A 168 -30.44 7.11 8.49
N GLU A 169 -30.98 8.26 8.92
CA GLU A 169 -30.21 9.32 9.61
C GLU A 169 -29.55 8.86 10.92
N SER A 170 -29.98 7.72 11.49
CA SER A 170 -29.40 7.12 12.68
C SER A 170 -28.53 5.89 12.39
N GLU A 171 -28.19 5.66 11.13
CA GLU A 171 -27.46 4.49 10.66
C GLU A 171 -26.19 4.85 9.90
N ILE A 172 -25.20 3.98 10.05
CA ILE A 172 -23.97 4.01 9.27
C ILE A 172 -23.78 2.63 8.67
N PHE A 173 -23.56 2.56 7.36
CA PHE A 173 -23.03 1.34 6.74
C PHE A 173 -21.52 1.47 6.64
N TYR A 174 -20.77 0.55 7.22
CA TYR A 174 -19.34 0.68 7.42
C TYR A 174 -18.56 -0.33 6.57
N GLY A 175 -17.61 0.19 5.80
CA GLY A 175 -16.62 -0.59 5.08
C GLY A 175 -15.20 -0.32 5.61
N PRO A 176 -14.22 -1.15 5.20
CA PRO A 176 -12.83 -0.99 5.59
C PRO A 176 -12.19 0.36 5.23
N LEU A 177 -12.50 0.95 4.07
CA LEU A 177 -11.92 2.22 3.60
C LEU A 177 -12.88 3.42 3.60
N PHE A 178 -14.17 3.17 3.81
CA PHE A 178 -15.20 4.18 3.75
C PHE A 178 -16.41 3.78 4.57
N PHE A 179 -17.31 4.72 4.78
CA PHE A 179 -18.62 4.45 5.34
C PHE A 179 -19.69 5.24 4.58
N ILE A 180 -20.93 4.81 4.69
CA ILE A 180 -22.10 5.39 4.02
C ILE A 180 -23.07 5.89 5.08
N ILE A 181 -23.55 7.12 4.91
CA ILE A 181 -24.56 7.76 5.76
C ILE A 181 -25.66 8.42 4.95
N HIS A 182 -26.76 8.79 5.62
CA HIS A 182 -27.84 9.54 5.00
C HIS A 182 -27.40 10.97 4.64
N SER A 183 -27.73 11.46 3.44
CA SER A 183 -27.32 12.80 2.95
C SER A 183 -27.90 13.97 3.74
N ASN A 184 -29.07 13.81 4.37
CA ASN A 184 -29.63 14.85 5.26
C ASN A 184 -28.73 15.23 6.44
N LEU A 185 -27.75 14.37 6.78
CA LEU A 185 -26.79 14.66 7.84
C LEU A 185 -25.75 15.71 7.45
N LEU A 186 -25.68 16.09 6.16
CA LEU A 186 -24.80 17.14 5.69
C LEU A 186 -25.20 18.52 6.23
N ASN A 187 -24.20 19.36 6.45
CA ASN A 187 -24.39 20.77 6.77
C ASN A 187 -23.85 21.65 5.62
N HIS A 188 -24.01 22.97 5.76
CA HIS A 188 -23.60 23.96 4.75
C HIS A 188 -22.08 24.11 4.59
N ASN A 189 -21.28 23.41 5.39
CA ASN A 189 -19.81 23.46 5.33
C ASN A 189 -19.22 22.51 4.29
N LEU A 190 -20.07 21.81 3.53
CA LEU A 190 -19.70 21.00 2.39
C LEU A 190 -20.10 21.67 1.09
N LYS A 191 -19.22 21.57 0.11
CA LYS A 191 -19.52 21.83 -1.29
C LYS A 191 -19.74 20.50 -1.98
N ILE A 192 -20.82 20.41 -2.75
CA ILE A 192 -21.09 19.30 -3.66
C ILE A 192 -20.74 19.80 -5.06
N ASP A 193 -19.85 19.08 -5.73
CA ASP A 193 -19.47 19.34 -7.12
C ASP A 193 -19.75 18.09 -7.93
N GLU A 194 -20.78 18.14 -8.77
CA GLU A 194 -21.41 16.96 -9.39
C GLU A 194 -21.81 15.92 -8.33
N ASN A 195 -21.09 14.81 -8.26
CA ASN A 195 -21.31 13.75 -7.26
C ASN A 195 -20.23 13.75 -6.18
N VAL A 196 -19.32 14.71 -6.15
CA VAL A 196 -18.15 14.71 -5.28
C VAL A 196 -18.38 15.62 -4.08
N VAL A 197 -18.00 15.16 -2.88
CA VAL A 197 -18.18 15.90 -1.62
C VAL A 197 -16.87 16.48 -1.16
N ILE A 198 -16.84 17.79 -1.02
CA ILE A 198 -15.64 18.60 -0.80
C ILE A 198 -15.82 19.46 0.45
N CYS A 199 -14.78 19.57 1.28
CA CYS A 199 -14.79 20.52 2.39
C CYS A 199 -14.80 21.97 1.87
N ASN A 200 -15.76 22.80 2.29
CA ASN A 200 -15.84 24.20 1.85
C ASN A 200 -14.72 25.10 2.43
N ARG A 201 -13.95 24.62 3.42
CA ARG A 201 -12.86 25.37 4.06
C ARG A 201 -11.50 25.11 3.42
N CYS A 202 -11.09 23.85 3.35
CA CYS A 202 -9.76 23.47 2.83
C CYS A 202 -9.78 22.84 1.44
N LEU A 203 -10.96 22.70 0.82
CA LEU A 203 -11.16 22.10 -0.50
C LEU A 203 -10.73 20.63 -0.61
N GLN A 204 -10.53 19.95 0.52
CA GLN A 204 -10.23 18.52 0.55
C GLN A 204 -11.42 17.70 0.08
N TYR A 205 -11.17 16.72 -0.79
CA TYR A 205 -12.12 15.70 -1.21
C TYR A 205 -12.39 14.72 -0.07
N LEU A 206 -13.65 14.61 0.36
CA LEU A 206 -14.07 13.81 1.51
C LEU A 206 -14.82 12.54 1.12
N GLY A 207 -15.44 12.52 -0.06
CA GLY A 207 -16.30 11.43 -0.47
C GLY A 207 -17.11 11.72 -1.72
N LYS A 208 -18.20 10.98 -1.90
CA LYS A 208 -19.14 11.14 -3.01
C LYS A 208 -20.58 10.88 -2.61
N ILE A 209 -21.51 11.44 -3.38
CA ILE A 209 -22.93 11.14 -3.34
C ILE A 209 -23.18 9.93 -4.23
N LEU A 210 -23.89 8.95 -3.70
CA LEU A 210 -24.28 7.73 -4.39
C LEU A 210 -25.61 7.94 -5.13
N PRO A 211 -25.94 7.11 -6.14
CA PRO A 211 -27.17 7.27 -6.95
C PRO A 211 -28.46 7.24 -6.13
N ASP A 212 -28.44 6.61 -4.97
CA ASP A 212 -29.54 6.52 -4.01
C ASP A 212 -29.63 7.76 -3.07
N ASN A 213 -28.85 8.81 -3.36
CA ASN A 213 -28.71 10.02 -2.58
C ASN A 213 -28.17 9.79 -1.15
N SER A 214 -27.49 8.67 -0.92
CA SER A 214 -26.66 8.47 0.28
C SER A 214 -25.25 9.03 0.07
N LEU A 215 -24.50 9.17 1.16
CA LEU A 215 -23.17 9.76 1.14
C LEU A 215 -22.12 8.74 1.53
N LYS A 216 -21.19 8.45 0.62
CA LYS A 216 -19.98 7.67 0.87
C LYS A 216 -18.84 8.61 1.28
N LEU A 217 -18.30 8.47 2.49
CA LEU A 217 -17.17 9.23 3.00
C LEU A 217 -15.95 8.33 3.24
N TRP A 218 -14.77 8.81 2.88
CA TRP A 218 -13.52 8.07 3.07
C TRP A 218 -13.04 8.12 4.52
N ASN A 219 -12.65 6.97 5.08
CA ASN A 219 -12.18 6.86 6.46
C ASN A 219 -10.97 7.77 6.73
N CYS A 220 -10.06 7.89 5.77
CA CYS A 220 -8.87 8.73 5.89
C CYS A 220 -9.12 10.25 5.68
N ALA A 221 -10.34 10.66 5.32
CA ALA A 221 -10.65 12.06 5.04
C ALA A 221 -11.42 12.77 6.17
N VAL A 222 -11.95 12.03 7.14
CA VAL A 222 -12.84 12.56 8.16
C VAL A 222 -12.59 11.99 9.55
N ASP A 223 -12.77 12.83 10.56
CA ASP A 223 -12.75 12.47 11.98
C ASP A 223 -14.17 12.41 12.54
N TYR A 224 -14.32 11.68 13.64
CA TYR A 224 -15.54 11.70 14.46
C TYR A 224 -15.26 12.34 15.81
N ASN A 225 -16.10 13.30 16.19
CA ASN A 225 -16.07 13.91 17.52
C ASN A 225 -17.29 13.47 18.33
N LEU A 226 -17.03 12.83 19.46
CA LEU A 226 -18.06 12.41 20.41
C LEU A 226 -18.33 13.53 21.42
N LEU A 227 -19.52 14.13 21.36
CA LEU A 227 -19.82 15.31 22.18
C LEU A 227 -19.97 14.99 23.67
N SER A 228 -20.15 13.71 24.05
CA SER A 228 -20.36 13.33 25.44
C SER A 228 -19.07 13.08 26.24
N ASN A 229 -17.99 12.61 25.61
CA ASN A 229 -16.81 12.09 26.34
C ASN A 229 -15.46 12.68 25.89
N SER A 230 -15.42 13.75 25.07
CA SER A 230 -14.18 14.33 24.50
C SER A 230 -13.26 13.32 23.79
N GLN A 231 -13.79 12.15 23.43
CA GLN A 231 -13.10 11.13 22.65
C GLN A 231 -13.33 11.44 21.17
N SER A 232 -12.25 11.51 20.40
CA SER A 232 -12.34 11.61 18.95
C SER A 232 -11.81 10.33 18.32
N LYS A 233 -12.49 9.85 17.27
CA LYS A 233 -11.93 8.85 16.36
C LYS A 233 -11.27 9.62 15.24
N THR A 234 -9.96 9.47 15.12
CA THR A 234 -9.19 10.10 14.05
C THR A 234 -9.34 9.32 12.75
N ALA A 235 -9.17 10.03 11.65
CA ALA A 235 -9.07 9.48 10.31
C ALA A 235 -8.00 8.38 10.24
N THR A 236 -8.24 7.40 9.38
CA THR A 236 -7.25 6.36 9.09
C THR A 236 -6.04 6.94 8.36
N ASP A 237 -4.89 6.31 8.55
CA ASP A 237 -3.68 6.68 7.80
C ASP A 237 -3.84 6.26 6.32
N PRO A 238 -3.69 7.19 5.35
CA PRO A 238 -3.87 6.87 3.93
C PRO A 238 -2.93 5.77 3.41
N PHE A 239 -1.73 5.61 3.99
CA PHE A 239 -0.81 4.55 3.57
C PHE A 239 -1.25 3.18 4.10
N ASN A 240 -1.74 3.09 5.33
CA ASN A 240 -2.37 1.87 5.84
C ASN A 240 -3.61 1.49 5.03
N ASP A 241 -4.43 2.47 4.65
CA ASP A 241 -5.58 2.28 3.77
C ASP A 241 -5.14 1.78 2.38
N PHE A 242 -4.00 2.25 1.85
CA PHE A 242 -3.39 1.73 0.61
C PHE A 242 -2.99 0.27 0.74
N LEU A 243 -2.31 -0.10 1.83
CA LEU A 243 -1.93 -1.49 2.09
C LEU A 243 -3.17 -2.39 2.22
N LEU A 244 -4.21 -1.89 2.89
CA LEU A 244 -5.48 -2.61 3.04
C LEU A 244 -6.17 -2.81 1.69
N ALA A 245 -6.27 -1.76 0.88
CA ALA A 245 -6.86 -1.82 -0.46
C ALA A 245 -6.18 -2.87 -1.34
N ILE A 246 -4.85 -2.94 -1.30
CA ILE A 246 -4.11 -3.98 -2.04
C ILE A 246 -4.46 -5.34 -1.46
N LYS A 247 -4.31 -5.56 -0.14
CA LYS A 247 -4.57 -6.85 0.53
C LYS A 247 -5.96 -7.42 0.22
N THR A 248 -6.99 -6.57 0.22
CA THR A 248 -8.36 -6.99 -0.10
C THR A 248 -8.57 -7.24 -1.60
N SER A 249 -7.79 -6.58 -2.45
CA SER A 249 -7.86 -6.75 -3.91
C SER A 249 -7.03 -7.92 -4.43
N MET A 250 -6.17 -8.53 -3.60
CA MET A 250 -5.35 -9.68 -3.98
C MET A 250 -6.22 -10.92 -4.17
N ILE A 251 -6.17 -11.51 -5.35
CA ILE A 251 -6.82 -12.79 -5.65
C ILE A 251 -5.76 -13.91 -5.68
N GLY A 252 -4.48 -13.54 -5.70
CA GLY A 252 -3.35 -14.46 -5.75
C GLY A 252 -3.16 -15.09 -7.13
N MET A 253 -3.77 -14.49 -8.17
CA MET A 253 -3.68 -14.98 -9.53
C MET A 253 -2.45 -14.41 -10.24
N ILE A 254 -1.76 -15.26 -11.01
CA ILE A 254 -0.61 -14.81 -11.81
C ILE A 254 -1.11 -13.87 -12.90
N GLY A 255 -0.51 -12.69 -13.00
CA GLY A 255 -0.87 -11.68 -13.99
C GLY A 255 -2.12 -10.87 -13.61
N GLU A 256 -2.52 -10.88 -12.34
CA GLU A 256 -3.56 -9.97 -11.86
C GLU A 256 -3.11 -8.50 -11.94
N GLU A 257 -4.06 -7.63 -12.26
CA GLU A 257 -3.88 -6.18 -12.24
C GLU A 257 -4.81 -5.60 -11.18
N ILE A 258 -4.25 -4.94 -10.17
CA ILE A 258 -5.00 -4.21 -9.16
C ILE A 258 -5.06 -2.75 -9.58
N ILE A 259 -6.27 -2.20 -9.66
CA ILE A 259 -6.54 -0.84 -10.11
C ILE A 259 -7.18 -0.09 -8.95
N LEU A 260 -6.39 0.76 -8.31
CA LEU A 260 -6.89 1.72 -7.33
C LEU A 260 -7.34 2.97 -8.07
N GLN A 261 -8.61 3.35 -7.95
CA GLN A 261 -9.15 4.49 -8.67
C GLN A 261 -9.89 5.46 -7.76
N CYS A 262 -9.82 6.75 -8.09
CA CYS A 262 -10.62 7.79 -7.47
C CYS A 262 -11.13 8.78 -8.52
N PHE A 263 -12.23 9.46 -8.18
CA PHE A 263 -12.91 10.40 -9.07
C PHE A 263 -12.75 11.82 -8.53
N ILE A 264 -12.16 12.70 -9.33
CA ILE A 264 -11.94 14.11 -9.00
C ILE A 264 -12.67 14.95 -10.05
N GLY A 265 -13.91 15.32 -9.74
CA GLY A 265 -14.82 15.89 -10.73
C GLY A 265 -15.05 14.89 -11.87
N LYS A 266 -14.69 15.28 -13.09
CA LYS A 266 -14.80 14.41 -14.29
C LYS A 266 -13.57 13.56 -14.54
N GLU A 267 -12.46 13.84 -13.86
CA GLU A 267 -11.21 13.12 -14.09
C GLU A 267 -11.16 11.84 -13.25
N ILE A 268 -10.73 10.76 -13.89
CA ILE A 268 -10.46 9.49 -13.20
C ILE A 268 -8.95 9.40 -13.00
N GLN A 269 -8.55 9.24 -11.75
CA GLN A 269 -7.14 9.03 -11.39
C GLN A 269 -6.96 7.59 -10.93
N SER A 270 -6.05 6.89 -11.60
CA SER A 270 -5.85 5.45 -11.41
C SER A 270 -4.39 5.11 -11.15
N LEU A 271 -4.15 4.32 -10.10
CA LEU A 271 -2.89 3.65 -9.84
C LEU A 271 -3.05 2.18 -10.17
N ILE A 272 -2.39 1.76 -11.25
CA ILE A 272 -2.38 0.39 -11.75
C ILE A 272 -1.18 -0.32 -11.15
N LEU A 273 -1.40 -1.48 -10.54
CA LEU A 273 -0.39 -2.33 -9.91
C LEU A 273 -0.44 -3.73 -10.54
N LYS A 274 0.71 -4.25 -10.97
CA LYS A 274 0.86 -5.65 -11.41
C LYS A 274 1.87 -6.35 -10.51
N PRO A 275 1.41 -7.19 -9.57
CA PRO A 275 2.28 -7.99 -8.74
C PRO A 275 3.13 -8.96 -9.57
N MET A 276 4.44 -8.96 -9.35
CA MET A 276 5.42 -9.79 -10.05
C MET A 276 6.01 -10.87 -9.16
N ASP A 277 6.20 -10.56 -7.87
CA ASP A 277 6.66 -11.51 -6.85
C ASP A 277 6.07 -11.11 -5.50
N TRP A 278 5.25 -11.97 -4.91
CA TRP A 278 4.50 -11.73 -3.68
C TRP A 278 5.33 -11.84 -2.41
N HIS A 279 6.45 -12.57 -2.46
CA HIS A 279 7.21 -12.95 -1.27
C HIS A 279 8.71 -12.70 -1.49
N LEU A 280 9.01 -11.59 -2.15
CA LEU A 280 10.38 -11.20 -2.43
C LEU A 280 11.06 -10.77 -1.12
N ASN A 281 12.22 -11.35 -0.85
CA ASN A 281 13.02 -10.96 0.30
C ASN A 281 14.06 -9.92 -0.13
N LEU A 282 14.01 -8.74 0.47
CA LEU A 282 15.08 -7.76 0.36
C LEU A 282 15.92 -7.78 1.62
N MET A 283 17.23 -7.57 1.49
CA MET A 283 18.05 -7.16 2.62
C MET A 283 18.51 -5.72 2.42
N ILE A 284 18.25 -4.89 3.41
CA ILE A 284 18.52 -3.45 3.38
C ILE A 284 19.27 -2.99 4.62
N GLU A 285 19.85 -1.80 4.56
CA GLU A 285 20.37 -1.13 5.75
C GLU A 285 19.27 -0.86 6.80
N PRO A 286 19.62 -0.82 8.10
CA PRO A 286 18.72 -0.29 9.12
C PRO A 286 18.43 1.20 8.87
N LYS A 287 17.30 1.71 9.38
CA LYS A 287 16.87 3.11 9.22
C LYS A 287 17.96 4.11 9.64
N GLU A 288 18.66 3.81 10.73
CA GLU A 288 19.82 4.57 11.18
C GLU A 288 21.07 3.73 10.95
N MET A 289 21.91 4.16 10.00
CA MET A 289 23.23 3.58 9.84
C MET A 289 24.16 4.26 10.84
N SER A 290 24.71 3.49 11.79
CA SER A 290 25.83 3.98 12.59
C SER A 290 27.02 4.33 11.67
N ASP A 291 27.87 5.25 12.14
CA ASP A 291 29.13 5.59 11.47
C ASP A 291 30.16 4.45 11.51
N ASP A 292 29.79 3.30 12.08
CA ASP A 292 30.63 2.11 12.07
C ASP A 292 30.91 1.62 10.64
N ASN A 293 32.09 1.01 10.52
CA ASN A 293 32.53 0.32 9.30
C ASN A 293 31.79 -1.01 9.08
N ILE A 294 30.96 -1.45 10.03
CA ILE A 294 30.22 -2.72 9.97
C ILE A 294 28.73 -2.43 10.07
N VAL A 295 27.95 -2.96 9.14
CA VAL A 295 26.50 -2.78 9.08
C VAL A 295 25.85 -4.15 9.02
N THR A 296 24.92 -4.43 9.93
CA THR A 296 24.09 -5.62 9.83
C THR A 296 22.88 -5.31 8.98
N LEU A 297 22.70 -6.03 7.86
CA LEU A 297 21.53 -5.86 7.01
C LEU A 297 20.30 -6.49 7.65
N GLN A 298 19.16 -5.83 7.51
CA GLN A 298 17.85 -6.31 7.94
C GLN A 298 17.11 -6.96 6.77
N ARG A 299 16.37 -8.04 7.02
CA ARG A 299 15.54 -8.70 6.01
C ARG A 299 14.13 -8.14 6.07
N ILE A 300 13.58 -7.77 4.92
CA ILE A 300 12.18 -7.38 4.75
C ILE A 300 11.51 -8.23 3.66
N SER A 301 10.25 -8.60 3.89
CA SER A 301 9.40 -9.26 2.90
C SER A 301 8.58 -8.20 2.18
N VAL A 302 8.64 -8.20 0.85
CA VAL A 302 7.96 -7.20 0.01
C VAL A 302 7.28 -7.87 -1.18
N VAL A 303 6.26 -7.19 -1.70
CA VAL A 303 5.72 -7.48 -3.03
C VAL A 303 6.46 -6.63 -4.04
N LYS A 304 7.07 -7.26 -5.04
CA LYS A 304 7.59 -6.55 -6.21
C LYS A 304 6.44 -6.30 -7.18
N VAL A 305 6.21 -5.05 -7.53
CA VAL A 305 5.12 -4.64 -8.42
C VAL A 305 5.65 -3.85 -9.61
N LEU A 306 5.01 -4.02 -10.75
CA LEU A 306 4.99 -2.99 -11.80
C LEU A 306 3.88 -2.01 -11.47
N TYR A 307 4.15 -0.71 -11.54
CA TYR A 307 3.14 0.30 -11.29
C TYR A 307 3.12 1.41 -12.33
N LYS A 308 1.93 1.98 -12.53
CA LYS A 308 1.70 3.10 -13.42
C LYS A 308 0.59 3.98 -12.86
N TYR A 309 0.78 5.28 -12.92
CA TYR A 309 -0.26 6.27 -12.61
C TYR A 309 -0.79 6.83 -13.93
N GLU A 310 -2.11 6.86 -14.10
CA GLU A 310 -2.78 7.39 -15.28
C GLU A 310 -3.95 8.29 -14.90
N THR A 311 -4.20 9.30 -15.72
CA THR A 311 -5.38 10.16 -15.70
C THR A 311 -6.15 9.98 -17.01
N ASP A 312 -7.48 9.94 -16.95
CA ASP A 312 -8.39 10.00 -18.11
C ASP A 312 -8.14 8.93 -19.20
N LYS A 313 -8.12 7.66 -18.80
CA LYS A 313 -8.34 6.55 -19.74
C LYS A 313 -9.53 5.72 -19.29
N ASN A 314 -10.45 5.50 -20.22
CA ASN A 314 -11.40 4.39 -20.13
C ASN A 314 -10.58 3.11 -20.07
N ILE A 315 -10.46 2.54 -18.89
CA ILE A 315 -9.78 1.26 -18.71
C ILE A 315 -10.68 0.23 -19.41
N ILE A 316 -10.19 -0.28 -20.53
CA ILE A 316 -10.86 -1.36 -21.25
C ILE A 316 -10.91 -2.55 -20.30
N ASP A 317 -12.12 -3.06 -20.08
CA ASP A 317 -12.35 -4.20 -19.22
C ASP A 317 -11.61 -5.41 -19.81
N SER A 318 -10.68 -5.97 -19.02
CA SER A 318 -9.90 -7.13 -19.43
C SER A 318 -9.93 -8.16 -18.32
N VAL A 319 -9.85 -9.42 -18.71
CA VAL A 319 -9.78 -10.56 -17.80
C VAL A 319 -8.60 -10.37 -16.84
N ASN A 320 -8.82 -10.58 -15.54
CA ASN A 320 -7.86 -10.45 -14.42
C ASN A 320 -7.59 -9.04 -13.86
N LYS A 321 -8.52 -8.09 -14.02
CA LYS A 321 -8.48 -6.80 -13.31
C LYS A 321 -9.34 -6.82 -12.05
N SER A 322 -8.77 -6.33 -10.95
CA SER A 322 -9.47 -6.04 -9.70
C SER A 322 -9.54 -4.53 -9.53
N TYR A 323 -10.75 -3.98 -9.41
CA TYR A 323 -10.95 -2.55 -9.19
C TYR A 323 -11.28 -2.30 -7.73
N CYS A 324 -10.63 -1.29 -7.16
CA CYS A 324 -10.90 -0.82 -5.80
C CYS A 324 -11.01 0.70 -5.82
N GLU A 325 -12.19 1.21 -5.48
CA GLU A 325 -12.40 2.65 -5.35
C GLU A 325 -11.85 3.14 -3.99
N VAL A 326 -10.96 4.12 -4.04
CA VAL A 326 -10.28 4.68 -2.85
C VAL A 326 -10.27 6.20 -2.87
N SER A 327 -9.84 6.83 -1.78
CA SER A 327 -9.62 8.28 -1.75
C SER A 327 -8.36 8.66 -2.54
N PHE A 328 -8.30 9.90 -3.03
CA PHE A 328 -7.08 10.42 -3.67
C PHE A 328 -5.86 10.38 -2.74
N SER A 329 -6.06 10.62 -1.44
CA SER A 329 -4.99 10.56 -0.45
C SER A 329 -4.35 9.17 -0.37
N VAL A 330 -5.13 8.11 -0.55
CA VAL A 330 -4.66 6.72 -0.58
C VAL A 330 -3.78 6.47 -1.81
N ILE A 331 -4.22 6.90 -2.99
CA ILE A 331 -3.42 6.81 -4.23
C ILE A 331 -2.10 7.56 -4.08
N ARG A 332 -2.15 8.80 -3.55
CA ARG A 332 -0.97 9.62 -3.33
C ARG A 332 0.03 8.96 -2.38
N ALA A 333 -0.43 8.48 -1.23
CA ALA A 333 0.42 7.81 -0.25
C ALA A 333 1.07 6.53 -0.82
N GLY A 334 0.28 5.73 -1.55
CA GLY A 334 0.81 4.56 -2.26
C GLY A 334 1.86 4.91 -3.30
N LEU A 335 1.62 5.96 -4.10
CA LEU A 335 2.56 6.43 -5.12
C LEU A 335 3.85 6.98 -4.50
N GLU A 336 3.77 7.74 -3.41
CA GLU A 336 4.94 8.23 -2.67
C GLU A 336 5.81 7.08 -2.16
N HIS A 337 5.19 6.04 -1.59
CA HIS A 337 5.88 4.82 -1.16
C HIS A 337 6.56 4.10 -2.33
N LEU A 338 5.83 3.90 -3.43
CA LEU A 338 6.35 3.23 -4.63
C LEU A 338 7.52 4.00 -5.23
N LEU A 339 7.41 5.32 -5.38
CA LEU A 339 8.48 6.18 -5.87
C LEU A 339 9.72 6.14 -4.96
N ALA A 340 9.54 6.13 -3.64
CA ALA A 340 10.64 5.97 -2.69
C ALA A 340 11.33 4.62 -2.87
N SER A 341 10.57 3.53 -3.02
CA SER A 341 11.12 2.19 -3.27
C SER A 341 11.87 2.10 -4.61
N THR A 342 11.35 2.72 -5.68
CA THR A 342 11.96 2.74 -7.01
C THR A 342 13.30 3.47 -7.01
N LYS A 343 13.44 4.53 -6.19
CA LYS A 343 14.69 5.30 -6.08
C LYS A 343 15.86 4.49 -5.52
N ARG A 344 15.60 3.37 -4.83
CA ARG A 344 16.63 2.44 -4.31
C ARG A 344 17.37 1.65 -5.39
N PHE A 345 16.95 1.76 -6.65
CA PHE A 345 17.56 1.07 -7.78
C PHE A 345 18.15 2.07 -8.80
N PRO A 346 19.17 1.68 -9.59
CA PRO A 346 19.71 2.52 -10.67
C PRO A 346 18.64 2.80 -11.74
N ARG A 347 18.75 3.95 -12.44
CA ARG A 347 17.74 4.38 -13.44
C ARG A 347 17.38 3.30 -14.47
N LEU A 348 18.37 2.56 -14.97
CA LEU A 348 18.18 1.49 -15.96
C LEU A 348 17.34 0.30 -15.44
N HIS A 349 17.15 0.18 -14.13
CA HIS A 349 16.39 -0.90 -13.48
C HIS A 349 15.03 -0.42 -12.95
N ARG A 350 14.66 0.86 -13.17
CA ARG A 350 13.45 1.46 -12.62
C ARG A 350 12.22 1.24 -13.47
N THR A 351 12.38 0.94 -14.75
CA THR A 351 11.29 0.91 -15.72
C THR A 351 11.36 -0.34 -16.58
N VAL A 352 10.19 -0.89 -16.89
CA VAL A 352 10.00 -1.93 -17.90
C VAL A 352 8.83 -1.46 -18.76
N THR A 353 9.09 -1.29 -20.06
CA THR A 353 8.15 -0.66 -21.00
C THR A 353 7.64 0.69 -20.46
N ASP A 354 6.36 0.78 -20.11
CA ASP A 354 5.67 1.98 -19.64
C ASP A 354 5.36 1.93 -18.13
N TYR A 355 5.90 0.93 -17.42
CA TYR A 355 5.70 0.74 -16.00
C TYR A 355 6.98 1.02 -15.22
N TYR A 356 6.80 1.54 -14.00
CA TYR A 356 7.86 1.61 -13.02
C TYR A 356 7.90 0.33 -12.19
N ILE A 357 9.08 -0.02 -11.67
CA ILE A 357 9.25 -1.12 -10.72
C ILE A 357 9.27 -0.56 -9.30
N GLY A 358 8.40 -1.05 -8.44
CA GLY A 358 8.31 -0.69 -7.03
C GLY A 358 8.26 -1.91 -6.13
N HIS A 359 8.39 -1.67 -4.83
CA HIS A 359 8.26 -2.67 -3.79
C HIS A 359 7.27 -2.17 -2.74
N ILE A 360 6.40 -3.07 -2.27
CA ILE A 360 5.38 -2.78 -1.25
C ILE A 360 5.66 -3.65 -0.04
N CYS A 361 5.86 -3.04 1.13
CA CYS A 361 6.02 -3.77 2.39
C CYS A 361 4.63 -4.04 2.99
N LEU A 362 4.16 -5.29 2.96
CA LEU A 362 2.82 -5.66 3.44
C LEU A 362 2.74 -5.91 4.94
N GLU A 363 3.88 -6.14 5.59
CA GLU A 363 3.99 -6.36 7.03
C GLU A 363 4.99 -5.36 7.61
N ASN A 364 4.58 -4.65 8.66
CA ASN A 364 5.53 -3.95 9.52
C ASN A 364 6.17 -5.00 10.41
N PHE A 365 7.49 -5.18 10.32
CA PHE A 365 8.21 -5.93 11.32
C PHE A 365 8.09 -5.17 12.64
N THR A 366 7.24 -5.66 13.55
CA THR A 366 7.56 -5.57 14.96
C THR A 366 8.79 -6.46 15.18
N ASP A 367 9.89 -5.86 15.60
CA ASP A 367 11.13 -6.55 15.93
C ASP A 367 10.87 -7.73 16.87
N ASN A 368 10.73 -8.94 16.31
CA ASN A 368 10.85 -10.16 17.07
C ASN A 368 12.29 -10.63 16.89
N THR A 369 13.11 -10.14 17.82
CA THR A 369 14.39 -10.66 18.37
C THR A 369 14.96 -11.91 17.73
#